data_AF-A0A6G5A3D9-F1
#
_entry.id   AF-A0A6G5A3D9-F1
#
_cell.length_a   1.000
_cell.length_b   1.000
_cell.length_c   1.000
_cell.angle_alpha   90.00
_cell.angle_beta   90.00
_cell.angle_gamma   90.00
#
_symmetry.space_group_name_H-M   'P 1'
#
loop_
_entity.id
_entity.type
_entity.pdbx_description
1 polymer ?
#
loop_
_entity_poly.entity_id
_entity_poly.type
_entity_poly.pdbx_seq_one_letter_code
_entity_poly.pdbx_strand_id
1 'polypeptide(L)'
;MARYLAQVIVVGAQVVARAFARALQQEYAASQAAAKQASAGRGDTTQRAAASVKLGMSVQEAMQILNVDKVDPELVEKNFKHLFEVNDKSKGGSFYIQSKVYRAKERLDEEMKLQQEQEGKEAATTS
;
A
#
# COMPACT_ATOMS: atom_id res chain seq x y z
N MET A 1 -43.49 -3.83 -38.26
CA MET A 1 -42.02 -3.66 -38.23
C MET A 1 -41.53 -3.09 -36.89
N ALA A 2 -42.11 -2.01 -36.34
CA ALA A 2 -41.65 -1.37 -35.11
C ALA A 2 -41.70 -2.22 -33.81
N ARG A 3 -42.64 -3.17 -33.71
CA ARG A 3 -42.81 -4.04 -32.51
C ARG A 3 -41.62 -4.97 -32.26
N TYR A 4 -41.01 -5.51 -33.32
CA TYR A 4 -39.87 -6.42 -33.19
C TYR A 4 -38.59 -5.69 -32.82
N LEU A 5 -38.38 -4.48 -33.34
CA LEU A 5 -37.22 -3.66 -33.00
C LEU A 5 -37.26 -3.20 -31.52
N ALA A 6 -38.43 -2.81 -31.02
CA ALA A 6 -38.61 -2.47 -29.62
C ALA A 6 -38.31 -3.66 -28.69
N GLN A 7 -38.69 -4.87 -29.09
CA GLN A 7 -38.46 -6.08 -28.30
C GLN A 7 -36.98 -6.48 -28.25
N VAL A 8 -36.23 -6.33 -29.35
CA VAL A 8 -34.78 -6.56 -29.38
C VAL A 8 -34.05 -5.57 -28.48
N ILE A 9 -34.46 -4.29 -28.49
CA ILE A 9 -33.85 -3.25 -27.65
C ILE A 9 -34.09 -3.54 -26.16
N VAL A 10 -35.32 -3.90 -25.78
CA VAL A 10 -35.67 -4.20 -24.37
C VAL A 10 -34.91 -5.42 -23.86
N VAL A 11 -34.84 -6.50 -24.64
CA VAL A 11 -34.08 -7.71 -24.24
C VAL A 11 -32.58 -7.42 -24.15
N GLY A 12 -32.03 -6.66 -25.11
CA GLY A 12 -30.63 -6.25 -25.08
C GLY A 12 -30.28 -5.41 -23.85
N ALA A 13 -31.12 -4.43 -23.50
CA ALA A 13 -30.92 -3.57 -22.35
C ALA A 13 -30.95 -4.36 -21.01
N GLN A 14 -31.84 -5.35 -20.89
CA GLN A 14 -31.93 -6.18 -19.67
C GLN A 14 -30.69 -7.05 -19.45
N VAL A 15 -30.09 -7.57 -20.52
CA VAL A 15 -28.87 -8.39 -20.44
C VAL A 15 -27.68 -7.54 -20.00
N VAL A 16 -27.51 -6.35 -20.59
CA VAL A 16 -26.43 -5.42 -20.23
C VAL A 16 -26.59 -4.92 -18.79
N ALA A 17 -27.81 -4.54 -18.38
CA ALA A 17 -28.08 -4.07 -17.01
C ALA A 17 -27.79 -5.16 -15.95
N ARG A 18 -28.17 -6.42 -16.21
CA ARG A 18 -27.90 -7.54 -15.30
C ARG A 18 -26.41 -7.87 -15.21
N ALA A 19 -25.66 -7.77 -16.31
CA ALA A 19 -24.22 -7.97 -16.30
C ALA A 19 -23.51 -6.88 -15.48
N PHE A 20 -23.92 -5.62 -15.67
CA PHE A 20 -23.38 -4.48 -14.92
C PHE A 20 -23.69 -4.58 -13.41
N ALA A 21 -24.92 -4.96 -13.05
CA ALA A 21 -25.31 -5.18 -11.66
C ALA A 21 -24.51 -6.31 -10.99
N ARG A 22 -24.24 -7.40 -11.72
CA ARG A 22 -23.39 -8.51 -11.21
C ARG A 22 -21.94 -8.10 -11.02
N ALA A 23 -21.37 -7.33 -11.94
CA ALA A 23 -20.01 -6.82 -11.83
C ALA A 23 -19.88 -5.90 -10.60
N LEU A 24 -20.81 -4.96 -10.41
CA LEU A 24 -20.84 -4.10 -9.24
C LEU A 24 -21.04 -4.91 -7.95
N GLN A 25 -21.96 -5.88 -7.93
CA GLN A 25 -22.18 -6.70 -6.75
C GLN A 25 -20.94 -7.53 -6.36
N GLN A 26 -20.18 -8.03 -7.33
CA GLN A 26 -18.93 -8.74 -7.08
C GLN A 26 -17.84 -7.82 -6.51
N GLU A 27 -17.70 -6.61 -7.03
CA GLU A 27 -16.75 -5.62 -6.51
C GLU A 27 -17.12 -5.15 -5.10
N TYR A 28 -18.41 -4.90 -4.85
CA TYR A 28 -18.90 -4.53 -3.52
C TYR A 28 -18.80 -5.66 -2.49
N ALA A 29 -19.07 -6.91 -2.90
CA ALA A 29 -18.96 -8.06 -2.02
C ALA A 29 -17.49 -8.39 -1.69
N ALA A 30 -16.60 -8.34 -2.69
CA ALA A 30 -15.16 -8.51 -2.49
C ALA A 30 -14.57 -7.39 -1.61
N SER A 31 -15.00 -6.15 -1.83
CA SER A 31 -14.61 -5.00 -1.00
C SER A 31 -15.13 -5.10 0.43
N GLN A 32 -16.36 -5.58 0.64
CA GLN A 32 -16.89 -5.80 2.00
C GLN A 32 -16.21 -6.97 2.72
N ALA A 33 -15.84 -8.04 2.02
CA ALA A 33 -15.11 -9.16 2.61
C ALA A 33 -13.70 -8.71 3.04
N ALA A 34 -12.98 -7.97 2.18
CA ALA A 34 -11.69 -7.38 2.50
C ALA A 34 -11.79 -6.34 3.64
N ALA A 35 -12.83 -5.50 3.64
CA ALA A 35 -13.07 -4.51 4.69
C ALA A 35 -13.44 -5.17 6.03
N LYS A 36 -14.20 -6.26 6.04
CA LYS A 36 -14.51 -7.02 7.27
C LYS A 36 -13.27 -7.72 7.82
N GLN A 37 -12.37 -8.20 6.97
CA GLN A 37 -11.10 -8.79 7.38
C GLN A 37 -10.12 -7.72 7.91
N ALA A 38 -10.14 -6.51 7.34
CA ALA A 38 -9.39 -5.34 7.83
C ALA A 38 -10.00 -4.70 9.11
N SER A 39 -11.23 -5.07 9.49
CA SER A 39 -11.92 -4.50 10.65
C SER A 39 -11.43 -5.03 12.00
N ALA A 40 -10.70 -6.16 12.02
CA ALA A 40 -10.18 -6.77 13.24
C ALA A 40 -8.90 -6.09 13.79
N GLY A 41 -8.27 -5.17 13.04
CA GLY A 41 -7.01 -4.49 13.41
C GLY A 41 -6.99 -2.99 13.13
N ARG A 42 -8.13 -2.33 13.34
CA ARG A 42 -8.49 -1.01 12.75
C ARG A 42 -7.57 0.18 13.12
N GLY A 43 -6.81 0.09 14.21
CA GLY A 43 -5.86 1.15 14.60
C GLY A 43 -4.55 1.12 13.81
N ASP A 44 -3.97 -0.07 13.64
CA ASP A 44 -2.64 -0.28 13.07
C ASP A 44 -2.62 -0.06 11.54
N THR A 45 -3.57 -0.67 10.83
CA THR A 45 -3.68 -0.55 9.36
C THR A 45 -3.94 0.89 8.92
N THR A 46 -4.70 1.66 9.70
CA THR A 46 -5.02 3.06 9.37
C THR A 46 -3.78 3.96 9.51
N GLN A 47 -2.95 3.75 10.54
CA GLN A 47 -1.71 4.50 10.73
C GLN A 47 -0.68 4.17 9.65
N ARG A 48 -0.48 2.88 9.33
CA ARG A 48 0.42 2.44 8.25
C ARG A 48 -0.03 2.95 6.88
N ALA A 49 -1.33 2.94 6.59
CA ALA A 49 -1.89 3.50 5.37
C ALA A 49 -1.72 5.03 5.31
N ALA A 50 -1.98 5.73 6.42
CA ALA A 50 -1.78 7.18 6.51
C ALA A 50 -0.30 7.58 6.33
N ALA A 51 0.64 6.84 6.92
CA ALA A 51 2.08 7.04 6.71
C ALA A 51 2.49 6.82 5.25
N SER A 52 1.96 5.77 4.62
CA SER A 52 2.24 5.47 3.21
C SER A 52 1.68 6.55 2.26
N VAL A 53 0.52 7.13 2.57
CA VAL A 53 -0.06 8.27 1.84
C VAL A 53 0.75 9.55 2.09
N LYS A 54 1.18 9.79 3.33
CA LYS A 54 1.95 10.98 3.72
C LYS A 54 3.35 11.01 3.09
N LEU A 55 4.03 9.87 3.03
CA LEU A 55 5.37 9.76 2.41
C LEU A 55 5.31 9.38 0.92
N GLY A 56 4.14 9.01 0.41
CA GLY A 56 3.96 8.57 -0.98
C GLY A 56 4.70 7.29 -1.32
N MET A 57 5.01 6.43 -0.33
CA MET A 57 5.79 5.21 -0.48
C MET A 57 5.31 4.13 0.52
N SER A 58 5.09 2.91 0.03
CA SER A 58 4.73 1.76 0.88
C SER A 58 5.95 1.17 1.60
N VAL A 59 5.74 0.40 2.68
CA VAL A 59 6.84 -0.35 3.33
C VAL A 59 7.51 -1.29 2.34
N GLN A 60 6.72 -2.02 1.55
CA GLN A 60 7.23 -2.97 0.58
C GLN A 60 8.11 -2.30 -0.48
N GLU A 61 7.67 -1.14 -0.99
CA GLU A 61 8.47 -0.35 -1.94
C GLU A 61 9.77 0.15 -1.30
N ALA A 62 9.72 0.63 -0.06
CA ALA A 62 10.91 1.08 0.66
C ALA A 62 11.92 -0.07 0.90
N MET A 63 11.43 -1.26 1.24
CA MET A 63 12.24 -2.47 1.39
C MET A 63 12.90 -2.88 0.07
N GLN A 64 12.17 -2.79 -1.05
CA GLN A 64 12.73 -3.07 -2.38
C GLN A 64 13.80 -2.05 -2.78
N ILE A 65 13.56 -0.76 -2.54
CA ILE A 65 14.54 0.30 -2.84
C ILE A 65 15.83 0.09 -2.04
N LEU A 66 15.73 -0.28 -0.76
CA LEU A 66 16.89 -0.51 0.11
C LEU A 66 17.43 -1.95 0.05
N ASN A 67 16.83 -2.81 -0.79
CA ASN A 67 17.21 -4.21 -0.94
C ASN A 67 17.32 -4.96 0.40
N VAL A 68 16.24 -4.93 1.18
CA VAL A 68 16.15 -5.61 2.48
C VAL A 68 14.92 -6.52 2.54
N ASP A 69 15.09 -7.72 3.09
CA ASP A 69 14.00 -8.69 3.24
C ASP A 69 13.23 -8.53 4.56
N LYS A 70 13.82 -7.83 5.53
CA LYS A 70 13.25 -7.54 6.84
C LYS A 70 13.60 -6.11 7.24
N VAL A 71 12.73 -5.50 8.04
CA VAL A 71 12.96 -4.17 8.61
C VAL A 71 13.92 -4.30 9.79
N ASP A 72 15.21 -4.48 9.46
CA ASP A 72 16.31 -4.60 10.42
C ASP A 72 17.14 -3.29 10.44
N PRO A 73 17.32 -2.64 11.60
CA PRO A 73 18.00 -1.35 11.68
C PRO A 73 19.42 -1.35 11.10
N GLU A 74 20.20 -2.40 11.33
CA GLU A 74 21.60 -2.46 10.90
C GLU A 74 21.69 -2.66 9.38
N LEU A 75 20.85 -3.55 8.84
CA LEU A 75 20.81 -3.82 7.41
C LEU A 75 20.29 -2.61 6.63
N VAL A 76 19.24 -1.95 7.13
CA VAL A 76 18.68 -0.72 6.55
C VAL A 76 19.72 0.38 6.51
N GLU A 77 20.41 0.64 7.62
CA GLU A 77 21.44 1.69 7.71
C GLU A 77 22.63 1.40 6.78
N LYS A 78 23.08 0.15 6.71
CA LYS A 78 24.18 -0.28 5.84
C LYS A 78 23.85 -0.06 4.37
N ASN A 79 22.70 -0.56 3.92
CA ASN A 79 22.30 -0.47 2.53
C ASN A 79 21.95 0.97 2.14
N PHE A 80 21.31 1.72 3.04
CA PHE A 80 21.09 3.16 2.87
C PHE A 80 22.40 3.91 2.63
N LYS A 81 23.41 3.75 3.49
CA LYS A 81 24.70 4.42 3.33
C LYS A 81 25.34 4.13 1.98
N HIS A 82 25.38 2.86 1.61
CA HIS A 82 25.94 2.43 0.33
C HIS A 82 25.18 3.06 -0.86
N LEU A 83 23.86 2.87 -0.92
CA LEU A 83 23.03 3.35 -2.02
C LEU A 83 22.99 4.88 -2.09
N PHE A 84 23.00 5.57 -0.96
CA PHE A 84 23.01 7.02 -0.91
C PHE A 84 24.33 7.60 -1.41
N GLU A 85 25.46 6.98 -1.04
CA GLU A 85 26.79 7.41 -1.45
C GLU A 85 27.05 7.18 -2.95
N VAL A 86 26.71 5.99 -3.48
CA VAL A 86 26.95 5.68 -4.90
C VAL A 86 26.04 6.47 -5.84
N ASN A 87 24.90 6.97 -5.35
CA ASN A 87 23.99 7.84 -6.11
C ASN A 87 24.22 9.33 -5.86
N ASP A 88 25.31 9.70 -5.18
CA ASP A 88 25.61 11.11 -4.93
C ASP A 88 25.80 11.90 -6.23
N LYS A 89 25.13 13.05 -6.32
CA LYS A 89 25.13 13.89 -7.52
C LYS A 89 26.52 14.40 -7.88
N SER A 90 27.40 14.62 -6.90
CA SER A 90 28.79 15.05 -7.11
C SER A 90 29.66 13.94 -7.73
N LYS A 91 29.28 12.67 -7.54
CA LYS A 91 29.95 11.50 -8.11
C LYS A 91 29.33 11.03 -9.43
N GLY A 92 28.49 11.86 -10.05
CA GLY A 92 27.78 11.52 -11.29
C GLY A 92 26.50 10.70 -11.08
N GLY A 93 26.04 10.56 -9.82
CA GLY A 93 24.78 9.91 -9.50
C GLY A 93 23.55 10.76 -9.80
N SER A 94 22.37 10.15 -9.65
CA SER A 94 21.08 10.83 -9.89
C SER A 94 20.49 11.36 -8.59
N PHE A 95 20.25 12.67 -8.53
CA PHE A 95 19.54 13.29 -7.42
C PHE A 95 18.16 12.68 -7.18
N TYR A 96 17.48 12.24 -8.25
CA TYR A 96 16.19 11.57 -8.13
C TYR A 96 16.32 10.22 -7.40
N ILE A 97 17.32 9.41 -7.79
CA ILE A 97 17.56 8.11 -7.16
C ILE A 97 18.01 8.30 -5.72
N GLN A 98 18.94 9.21 -5.46
CA GLN A 98 19.37 9.56 -4.10
C GLN A 98 18.19 10.01 -3.22
N SER A 99 17.28 10.83 -3.77
CA SER A 99 16.05 11.24 -3.09
C SER A 99 15.13 10.06 -2.81
N LYS A 100 14.98 9.09 -3.73
CA LYS A 100 14.19 7.87 -3.52
C LYS A 100 14.77 6.98 -2.43
N VAL A 101 16.09 6.79 -2.41
CA VAL A 101 16.81 6.05 -1.36
C VAL A 101 16.60 6.72 0.00
N TYR A 102 16.67 8.05 0.07
CA TYR A 102 16.41 8.81 1.29
C TYR A 102 14.97 8.64 1.80
N ARG A 103 13.97 8.75 0.91
CA ARG A 103 12.55 8.56 1.28
C ARG A 103 12.24 7.13 1.73
N ALA A 104 12.87 6.14 1.12
CA ALA A 104 12.76 4.75 1.55
C ALA A 104 13.26 4.55 2.99
N LYS A 105 14.40 5.17 3.32
CA LYS A 105 14.94 5.12 4.68
C LYS A 105 14.01 5.78 5.70
N GLU A 106 13.48 6.96 5.39
CA GLU A 106 12.48 7.62 6.25
C GLU A 106 11.25 6.73 6.48
N ARG A 107 10.75 6.06 5.45
CA ARG A 107 9.58 5.18 5.57
C ARG A 107 9.85 3.96 6.45
N LEU A 108 11.03 3.35 6.36
CA LEU A 108 11.40 2.21 7.21
C LEU A 108 11.70 2.64 8.65
N ASP A 109 12.28 3.83 8.86
CA ASP A 109 12.47 4.39 10.20
C ASP A 109 11.13 4.63 10.92
N GLU A 110 10.14 5.17 10.22
CA GLU A 110 8.79 5.31 10.76
C GLU A 110 8.17 3.95 11.09
N GLU A 111 8.40 2.94 10.25
CA GLU A 111 7.91 1.58 10.47
C GLU A 111 8.49 0.97 11.75
N MET A 112 9.80 1.14 11.99
CA MET A 112 10.47 0.67 13.20
C MET A 112 9.93 1.36 14.46
N LYS A 113 9.67 2.67 14.39
CA LYS A 113 9.06 3.41 15.51
C LYS A 113 7.66 2.88 15.85
N LEU A 114 6.83 2.66 14.82
CA LEU A 114 5.49 2.10 15.02
C LEU A 114 5.55 0.70 15.66
N GLN A 115 6.50 -0.14 15.25
CA GLN A 115 6.69 -1.48 15.85
C GLN A 115 7.10 -1.38 17.34
N GLN A 116 8.06 -0.51 17.68
CA GLN A 116 8.48 -0.29 19.07
C GLN A 116 7.35 0.24 19.95
N GLU A 117 6.53 1.16 19.43
CA GLU A 117 5.36 1.68 20.14
C GLU A 117 4.28 0.60 20.37
N GLN A 118 4.18 -0.39 19.49
CA GLN A 118 3.24 -1.51 19.62
C GLN A 118 3.72 -2.50 20.68
N GLU A 119 4.99 -2.91 20.64
CA GLU A 119 5.59 -3.81 21.63
C GLU A 119 5.48 -3.23 23.06
N GLY A 120 5.71 -1.92 23.20
CA GLY A 120 5.56 -1.23 24.49
C GLY A 120 4.12 -1.18 25.01
N LYS A 121 3.13 -1.11 24.12
CA LYS A 121 1.69 -1.11 24.49
C LYS A 121 1.21 -2.51 24.86
N GLU A 122 1.63 -3.54 24.13
CA GLU A 122 1.29 -4.94 24.43
C GLU A 122 1.89 -5.39 25.77
N ALA A 123 3.14 -5.02 26.07
CA ALA A 123 3.77 -5.31 27.36
C ALA A 123 3.03 -4.66 28.54
N ALA A 124 2.45 -3.47 28.36
CA ALA A 124 1.72 -2.74 29.39
C ALA A 124 0.29 -3.26 29.64
N THR A 125 -0.33 -3.92 28.66
CA THR A 125 -1.66 -4.53 28.80
C THR A 125 -1.64 -5.97 29.32
N THR A 126 -0.48 -6.63 29.27
CA THR A 126 -0.29 -8.03 29.70
C THR A 126 0.31 -8.14 31.11
N SER A 127 0.60 -7.00 31.74
CA SER A 127 1.06 -6.86 33.13
C SER A 127 -0.06 -6.35 34.03
#